data_AF-A0A7K0ZYW6-F1
#
_entry.id   AF-A0A7K0ZYW6-F1
#
_cell.length_a   1.000
_cell.length_b   1.000
_cell.length_c   1.000
_cell.angle_alpha   90.00
_cell.angle_beta   90.00
_cell.angle_gamma   90.00
#
_symmetry.space_group_name_H-M   'P 1'
#
loop_
_entity.id
_entity.type
_entity.pdbx_description
1 polymer ?
#
loop_
_entity_poly.entity_id
_entity_poly.type
_entity_poly.pdbx_seq_one_letter_code
_entity_poly.pdbx_strand_id
1 'polypeptide(L)' 'MARYTGPMTRKSRRLGVDLVGGDSSFERRPYPPG' A
#
# COMPACT_ATOMS: atom_id res chain seq x y z
N MET A 1 19.74 -10.50 -7.30
CA MET A 1 18.27 -10.42 -7.41
C MET A 1 17.83 -9.03 -6.94
N ALA A 2 17.14 -8.26 -7.78
CA ALA A 2 16.75 -6.90 -7.44
C ALA A 2 15.52 -6.89 -6.52
N ARG A 3 15.52 -6.04 -5.48
CA ARG A 3 14.39 -5.83 -4.58
C ARG A 3 13.63 -4.57 -4.97
N TYR A 4 12.31 -4.59 -4.82
CA TYR A 4 11.48 -3.40 -4.96
C TYR A 4 11.65 -2.50 -3.73
N THR A 5 12.04 -1.24 -3.96
CA THR A 5 12.26 -0.22 -2.91
C THR A 5 11.22 0.90 -2.92
N GLY A 6 10.19 0.79 -3.77
CA GLY A 6 9.12 1.78 -3.82
C GLY A 6 8.13 1.65 -2.65
N PRO A 7 7.17 2.59 -2.53
CA PRO A 7 6.23 2.62 -1.41
C PRO A 7 5.34 1.38 -1.37
N MET A 8 5.26 0.72 -0.21
CA MET A 8 4.40 -0.46 0.00
C MET A 8 2.93 -0.09 0.14
N THR A 9 2.62 1.03 0.80
CA THR A 9 1.28 1.62 0.89
C THR A 9 0.57 1.74 -0.45
N ARG A 10 1.30 2.12 -1.51
CA ARG A 10 0.71 2.24 -2.86
C ARG A 10 0.23 0.90 -3.40
N LYS A 11 0.96 -0.18 -3.10
CA LYS A 11 0.57 -1.53 -3.46
C LYS A 11 -0.58 -2.01 -2.60
N SER A 12 -0.53 -1.77 -1.28
CA SER A 12 -1.64 -2.10 -0.36
C SER A 12 -2.94 -1.46 -0.83
N ARG A 13 -2.94 -0.14 -1.10
CA ARG A 13 -4.11 0.61 -1.59
C ARG A 13 -4.61 0.16 -2.95
N ARG A 14 -3.72 -0.26 -3.85
CA ARG A 14 -4.11 -0.75 -5.18
C ARG A 14 -4.67 -2.16 -5.15
N LEU A 15 -4.19 -2.99 -4.22
CA LEU A 15 -4.64 -4.37 -4.05
C LEU A 15 -5.82 -4.49 -3.09
N GLY A 16 -6.16 -3.43 -2.34
CA GLY A 16 -7.23 -3.43 -1.36
C GLY A 16 -6.95 -4.31 -0.15
N VAL A 17 -5.69 -4.67 0.09
CA VAL A 17 -5.24 -5.52 1.19
C VAL A 17 -4.16 -4.78 1.96
N ASP A 18 -4.23 -4.80 3.29
CA ASP A 18 -3.17 -4.25 4.11
C ASP A 18 -1.95 -5.19 4.13
N LEU A 19 -0.96 -4.88 3.29
CA LEU A 19 0.29 -5.63 3.21
C LEU A 19 1.33 -5.22 4.26
N VAL A 20 1.10 -4.12 4.98
CA VAL A 20 2.05 -3.56 5.96
C VAL A 20 1.62 -3.90 7.38
N GLY A 21 0.32 -3.97 7.65
CA GLY A 21 -0.24 -4.34 8.95
C GLY A 21 -0.29 -3.15 9.90
N GLY A 22 -1.26 -2.25 9.69
CA GLY A 22 -1.47 -1.03 10.48
C GLY A 22 -1.13 0.27 9.73
N ASP A 23 -1.21 0.27 8.40
CA ASP A 23 -0.93 1.47 7.61
C ASP A 23 -2.08 2.48 7.71
N SER A 24 -1.91 3.50 8.54
CA SER A 24 -2.89 4.60 8.69
C SER A 24 -3.26 5.29 7.37
N SER A 25 -2.37 5.27 6.37
CA SER A 25 -2.63 5.88 5.07
C SER A 25 -3.45 4.96 4.15
N PHE A 26 -3.45 3.65 4.40
CA PHE A 26 -4.38 2.70 3.81
C PHE A 26 -5.78 2.90 4.40
N GLU A 27 -5.91 3.02 5.72
CA GLU A 27 -7.20 3.25 6.40
C GLU A 27 -7.84 4.60 6.02
N ARG A 28 -7.03 5.67 5.97
CA ARG A 28 -7.52 7.02 5.63
C ARG A 28 -7.89 7.17 4.16
N ARG A 29 -7.32 6.35 3.27
CA ARG A 29 -7.52 6.45 1.81
C ARG A 29 -7.69 5.04 1.21
N PRO A 30 -8.83 4.38 1.42
CA PRO A 30 -9.07 3.01 0.95
C PRO A 30 -9.37 2.90 -0.55
N TYR A 31 -9.15 3.96 -1.33
CA TYR A 31 -9.29 3.96 -2.79
C TYR A 31 -7.91 3.83 -3.47
N PRO A 32 -7.84 3.28 -4.71
CA PRO A 32 -6.58 3.13 -5.44
C PRO A 32 -5.86 4.47 -5.65
N PRO A 33 -4.52 4.51 -5.59
CA PRO A 33 -3.78 5.71 -5.95
C PRO A 33 -3.87 5.94 -7.47
N GLY A 34 -4.34 7.13 -7.86
CA GLY A 34 -4.17 7.69 -9.20
C GLY A 34 -2.84 8.40 -9.32
#